data_AF-A0AAQ0Q055-F1
#
_entry.id   AF-A0AAQ0Q055-F1
#
_cell.length_a   1.000
_cell.length_b   1.000
_cell.length_c   1.000
_cell.angle_alpha   90.00
_cell.angle_beta   90.00
_cell.angle_gamma   90.00
#
_symmetry.space_group_name_H-M   'P 1'
#
loop_
_entity.id
_entity.type
_entity.pdbx_description
1 polymer ?
#
loop_
_entity_poly.entity_id
_entity_poly.type
_entity_poly.pdbx_seq_one_letter_code
_entity_poly.pdbx_strand_id
1 'polypeptide(L)'
;MIYKEYFINSEFEDVWCTLQTCYNEPESVRNLYKTLFYTIRNLPIDNTRSEKPMQIVRDFEGMIHVAGAPDPIEWLVGREVIFDDTEKSTVAELAAHLLYWSTLYDFKTQTRYHKDCQKYFEEEFACDYVENPGKDLSLKRKACYYWKDAIANDSAIDWIYILDILRKRIEYHIGYHRYTDRFTNSRLYVSRMELCCRLLELASDNDGIEGIYVNIHNASRYIGRIFSQYDFDKIGKDKDDNLKVLRLSVLRRAKAYKILWKFLDHNLTYWWD
;
A
#
# COMPACT_ATOMS: atom_id res chain seq x y z
N MET A 1 -3.49 -18.96 -4.73
CA MET A 1 -4.97 -18.84 -4.88
C MET A 1 -5.25 -17.38 -5.23
N ILE A 2 -6.10 -17.10 -6.21
CA ILE A 2 -6.41 -15.70 -6.58
C ILE A 2 -7.38 -15.08 -5.58
N TYR A 3 -7.39 -13.75 -5.49
CA TYR A 3 -8.23 -13.00 -4.53
C TYR A 3 -9.69 -13.47 -4.53
N LYS A 4 -10.30 -13.61 -5.72
CA LYS A 4 -11.70 -14.04 -5.87
C LYS A 4 -11.99 -15.42 -5.29
N GLU A 5 -11.05 -16.35 -5.39
CA GLU A 5 -11.23 -17.74 -4.97
C GLU A 5 -11.40 -17.85 -3.45
N TYR A 6 -10.80 -16.96 -2.65
CA TYR A 6 -11.04 -16.90 -1.21
C TYR A 6 -12.50 -16.67 -0.87
N PHE A 7 -13.19 -15.83 -1.64
CA PHE A 7 -14.61 -15.53 -1.44
C PHE A 7 -15.48 -16.68 -1.93
N ILE A 8 -15.13 -17.32 -3.05
CA ILE A 8 -15.86 -18.48 -3.59
C ILE A 8 -15.78 -19.68 -2.63
N ASN A 9 -14.63 -19.89 -1.99
CA ASN A 9 -14.32 -21.07 -1.17
C ASN A 9 -14.49 -20.83 0.35
N SER A 10 -15.21 -19.78 0.77
CA SER A 10 -15.53 -19.47 2.17
C SER A 10 -17.03 -19.24 2.34
N GLU A 11 -17.58 -19.30 3.54
CA GLU A 11 -18.96 -18.86 3.78
C GLU A 11 -19.00 -17.51 4.49
N PHE A 12 -20.01 -16.68 4.19
CA PHE A 12 -20.07 -15.33 4.73
C PHE A 12 -20.15 -15.32 6.26
N GLU A 13 -20.80 -16.30 6.88
CA GLU A 13 -20.95 -16.35 8.33
C GLU A 13 -19.61 -16.62 9.04
N ASP A 14 -18.76 -17.47 8.47
CA ASP A 14 -17.41 -17.73 9.00
C ASP A 14 -16.51 -16.49 8.85
N VAL A 15 -16.62 -15.84 7.69
CA VAL A 15 -15.94 -14.57 7.39
C VAL A 15 -16.39 -13.48 8.36
N TRP A 16 -17.69 -13.38 8.63
CA TRP A 16 -18.27 -12.41 9.55
C TRP A 16 -17.83 -12.65 10.99
N CYS A 17 -17.81 -13.91 11.44
CA CYS A 17 -17.30 -14.29 12.76
C CYS A 17 -15.85 -13.82 12.95
N THR A 18 -15.01 -13.96 11.92
CA THR A 18 -13.62 -13.47 11.94
C THR A 18 -13.57 -11.93 11.98
N LEU A 19 -14.40 -11.23 11.19
CA LEU A 19 -14.47 -9.77 11.22
C LEU A 19 -14.87 -9.22 12.60
N GLN A 20 -15.80 -9.88 13.28
CA GLN A 20 -16.19 -9.52 14.64
C GLN A 20 -15.07 -9.82 15.64
N THR A 21 -14.47 -11.00 15.57
CA THR A 21 -13.46 -11.46 16.54
C THR A 21 -12.15 -10.68 16.42
N CYS A 22 -11.65 -10.46 15.20
CA CYS A 22 -10.36 -9.82 14.96
C CYS A 22 -10.45 -8.28 14.94
N TYR A 23 -11.57 -7.72 14.48
CA TYR A 23 -11.68 -6.27 14.22
C TYR A 23 -12.79 -5.56 14.99
N ASN A 24 -13.59 -6.27 15.79
CA ASN A 24 -14.72 -5.73 16.53
C ASN A 24 -15.71 -4.95 15.63
N GLU A 25 -15.96 -5.45 14.42
CA GLU A 25 -16.87 -4.82 13.47
C GLU A 25 -18.32 -4.82 14.00
N PRO A 26 -19.02 -3.67 13.99
CA PRO A 26 -20.37 -3.58 14.55
C PRO A 26 -21.42 -4.25 13.66
N GLU A 27 -22.47 -4.80 14.27
CA GLU A 27 -23.55 -5.47 13.53
C GLU A 27 -24.24 -4.56 12.49
N SER A 28 -24.25 -3.25 12.72
CA SER A 28 -24.82 -2.26 11.80
C SER A 28 -24.15 -2.18 10.43
N VAL A 29 -22.92 -2.71 10.27
CA VAL A 29 -22.23 -2.79 8.98
C VAL A 29 -22.23 -4.19 8.35
N ARG A 30 -22.81 -5.19 9.04
CA ARG A 30 -22.86 -6.58 8.54
C ARG A 30 -23.45 -6.67 7.14
N ASN A 31 -24.55 -5.98 6.88
CA ASN A 31 -25.21 -5.98 5.57
C ASN A 31 -24.35 -5.34 4.47
N LEU A 32 -23.52 -4.35 4.81
CA LEU A 32 -22.57 -3.74 3.87
C LEU A 32 -21.50 -4.76 3.47
N TYR A 33 -20.91 -5.44 4.45
CA TYR A 33 -19.95 -6.52 4.21
C TYR A 33 -20.57 -7.68 3.42
N LYS A 34 -21.78 -8.11 3.78
CA LYS A 34 -22.49 -9.19 3.09
C LYS A 34 -22.72 -8.86 1.63
N THR A 35 -23.20 -7.65 1.35
CA THR A 35 -23.43 -7.17 -0.01
C THR A 35 -22.12 -7.17 -0.80
N LEU A 36 -21.04 -6.66 -0.20
CA LEU A 36 -19.75 -6.58 -0.86
C LEU A 36 -19.13 -7.96 -1.10
N PHE A 37 -19.23 -8.87 -0.13
CA PHE A 37 -18.76 -10.25 -0.23
C PHE A 37 -19.35 -10.96 -1.46
N TYR A 38 -20.68 -10.90 -1.63
CA TYR A 38 -21.32 -11.47 -2.82
C TYR A 38 -21.07 -10.65 -4.08
N THR A 39 -20.82 -9.34 -3.97
CA THR A 39 -20.39 -8.54 -5.12
C THR A 39 -19.05 -9.04 -5.66
N ILE A 40 -18.06 -9.23 -4.78
CA ILE A 40 -16.72 -9.72 -5.13
C ILE A 40 -16.79 -11.10 -5.82
N ARG A 41 -17.60 -12.02 -5.29
CA ARG A 41 -17.83 -13.33 -5.92
C ARG A 41 -18.32 -13.23 -7.36
N ASN A 42 -19.08 -12.20 -7.68
CA ASN A 42 -19.70 -12.02 -8.99
C ASN A 42 -18.94 -11.06 -9.91
N LEU A 43 -17.91 -10.36 -9.42
CA LEU A 43 -17.12 -9.44 -10.24
C LEU A 43 -16.34 -10.20 -11.34
N PRO A 44 -16.28 -9.66 -12.57
CA PRO A 44 -15.41 -10.21 -13.61
C PRO A 44 -13.94 -10.00 -13.24
N ILE A 45 -13.08 -10.89 -13.76
CA ILE A 45 -11.64 -10.78 -13.57
C ILE A 45 -11.10 -9.73 -14.54
N ASP A 46 -10.36 -8.75 -14.01
CA ASP A 46 -9.62 -7.79 -14.82
C ASP A 46 -8.22 -8.33 -15.18
N ASN A 47 -8.13 -8.99 -16.32
CA ASN A 47 -6.86 -9.57 -16.80
C ASN A 47 -5.77 -8.52 -17.03
N THR A 48 -6.11 -7.24 -17.23
CA THR A 48 -5.12 -6.19 -17.54
C THR A 48 -4.34 -5.72 -16.31
N ARG A 49 -4.88 -5.94 -15.11
CA ARG A 49 -4.32 -5.47 -13.84
C ARG A 49 -4.02 -6.60 -12.84
N SER A 50 -4.09 -7.85 -13.32
CA SER A 50 -3.90 -9.07 -12.52
C SER A 50 -2.44 -9.54 -12.46
N GLU A 51 -1.53 -8.94 -13.23
CA GLU A 51 -0.14 -9.40 -13.36
C GLU A 51 0.68 -9.29 -12.07
N LYS A 52 0.40 -8.27 -11.24
CA LYS A 52 1.16 -8.04 -10.01
C LYS A 52 0.49 -8.80 -8.84
N PRO A 53 1.18 -9.75 -8.18
CA PRO A 53 0.61 -10.42 -7.03
C PRO A 53 0.40 -9.43 -5.87
N MET A 54 -0.61 -9.71 -5.06
CA MET A 54 -0.89 -8.99 -3.83
C MET A 54 -0.21 -9.71 -2.68
N GLN A 55 0.68 -9.01 -1.99
CA GLN A 55 1.36 -9.52 -0.80
C GLN A 55 0.58 -9.16 0.45
N ILE A 56 0.41 -10.16 1.31
CA ILE A 56 -0.17 -10.02 2.63
C ILE A 56 0.94 -10.30 3.66
N VAL A 57 1.09 -9.38 4.59
CA VAL A 57 2.14 -9.37 5.60
C VAL A 57 1.51 -9.18 6.98
N ARG A 58 2.24 -9.58 8.04
CA ARG A 58 1.81 -9.35 9.41
C ARG A 58 2.49 -8.11 9.98
N ASP A 59 1.77 -7.38 10.80
CA ASP A 59 2.34 -6.33 11.64
C ASP A 59 3.13 -6.92 12.82
N PHE A 60 3.75 -6.03 13.62
CA PHE A 60 4.50 -6.40 14.82
C PHE A 60 3.63 -7.02 15.93
N GLU A 61 2.30 -6.87 15.88
CA GLU A 61 1.34 -7.52 16.78
C GLU A 61 0.71 -8.78 16.16
N GLY A 62 1.18 -9.21 14.99
CA GLY A 62 0.68 -10.39 14.28
C GLY A 62 -0.61 -10.18 13.48
N MET A 63 -1.13 -8.95 13.40
CA MET A 63 -2.31 -8.61 12.60
C MET A 63 -1.97 -8.57 11.13
N ILE A 64 -2.86 -9.17 10.32
CA ILE A 64 -2.71 -9.22 8.88
C ILE A 64 -2.96 -7.84 8.26
N HIS A 65 -2.09 -7.40 7.34
CA HIS A 65 -2.22 -6.21 6.51
C HIS A 65 -1.80 -6.44 5.05
N VAL A 66 -2.28 -5.60 4.14
CA VAL A 66 -1.91 -5.65 2.71
C VAL A 66 -0.67 -4.79 2.49
N ALA A 67 0.34 -5.34 1.82
CA ALA A 67 1.56 -4.60 1.46
C ALA A 67 1.32 -3.66 0.28
N GLY A 68 1.91 -2.46 0.34
CA GLY A 68 1.83 -1.45 -0.71
C GLY A 68 0.52 -0.66 -0.73
N ALA A 69 0.26 0.01 -1.84
CA ALA A 69 -0.94 0.81 -2.03
C ALA A 69 -2.19 -0.07 -2.16
N PRO A 70 -3.23 0.15 -1.32
CA PRO A 70 -4.46 -0.63 -1.37
C PRO A 70 -5.26 -0.28 -2.63
N ASP A 71 -5.35 -1.27 -3.52
CA ASP A 71 -5.98 -1.14 -4.82
C ASP A 71 -7.51 -1.27 -4.76
N PRO A 72 -8.24 -0.71 -5.74
CA PRO A 72 -9.67 -0.95 -5.89
C PRO A 72 -9.99 -2.44 -5.99
N ILE A 73 -11.11 -2.83 -5.40
CA ILE A 73 -11.58 -4.23 -5.37
C ILE A 73 -11.61 -4.84 -6.77
N GLU A 74 -12.10 -4.10 -7.76
CA GLU A 74 -12.17 -4.54 -9.15
C GLU A 74 -10.81 -4.98 -9.72
N TRP A 75 -9.71 -4.40 -9.24
CA TRP A 75 -8.36 -4.70 -9.72
C TRP A 75 -7.73 -5.86 -8.95
N LEU A 76 -8.25 -6.18 -7.76
CA LEU A 76 -7.74 -7.24 -6.90
C LEU A 76 -8.25 -8.62 -7.31
N VAL A 77 -9.47 -8.72 -7.86
CA VAL A 77 -10.19 -9.99 -8.13
C VAL A 77 -9.33 -11.06 -8.82
N GLY A 78 -8.51 -10.67 -9.80
CA GLY A 78 -7.65 -11.61 -10.54
C GLY A 78 -6.22 -11.77 -10.04
N ARG A 79 -5.82 -11.03 -9.00
CA ARG A 79 -4.44 -11.09 -8.49
C ARG A 79 -4.22 -12.33 -7.66
N GLU A 80 -3.05 -12.93 -7.83
CA GLU A 80 -2.56 -13.95 -6.92
C GLU A 80 -2.30 -13.34 -5.53
N VAL A 81 -2.73 -14.05 -4.49
CA VAL A 81 -2.46 -13.67 -3.10
C VAL A 81 -1.28 -14.48 -2.60
N ILE A 82 -0.21 -13.78 -2.20
CA ILE A 82 0.98 -14.36 -1.58
C ILE A 82 0.96 -14.02 -0.09
N PHE A 83 1.07 -15.04 0.75
CA PHE A 83 1.13 -14.92 2.20
C PHE A 83 2.42 -15.56 2.69
N ASP A 84 3.25 -14.82 3.42
CA ASP A 84 4.61 -15.22 3.80
C ASP A 84 4.68 -16.19 5.00
N ASP A 85 3.57 -16.84 5.38
CA ASP A 85 3.48 -17.60 6.63
C ASP A 85 3.56 -19.12 6.45
N THR A 86 4.19 -19.77 7.44
CA THR A 86 4.25 -21.23 7.61
C THR A 86 3.02 -21.82 8.29
N GLU A 87 2.24 -21.00 9.01
CA GLU A 87 0.97 -21.43 9.61
C GLU A 87 -0.21 -21.29 8.62
N LYS A 88 -0.99 -22.37 8.48
CA LYS A 88 -2.13 -22.42 7.57
C LYS A 88 -3.35 -21.73 8.21
N SER A 89 -3.49 -20.43 7.99
CA SER A 89 -4.78 -19.74 8.19
C SER A 89 -5.86 -20.38 7.32
N THR A 90 -7.10 -20.43 7.81
CA THR A 90 -8.21 -20.94 7.03
C THR A 90 -8.55 -20.00 5.87
N VAL A 91 -9.21 -20.54 4.83
CA VAL A 91 -9.65 -19.74 3.67
C VAL A 91 -10.63 -18.64 4.11
N ALA A 92 -11.49 -18.92 5.09
CA ALA A 92 -12.46 -17.97 5.61
C ALA A 92 -11.79 -16.83 6.39
N GLU A 93 -10.79 -17.13 7.23
CA GLU A 93 -10.02 -16.10 7.93
C GLU A 93 -9.30 -15.17 6.94
N LEU A 94 -8.61 -15.75 5.95
CA LEU A 94 -7.95 -14.95 4.92
C LEU A 94 -8.96 -14.12 4.13
N ALA A 95 -10.11 -14.68 3.75
CA ALA A 95 -11.19 -13.93 3.09
C ALA A 95 -11.69 -12.76 3.94
N ALA A 96 -11.77 -12.90 5.26
CA ALA A 96 -12.14 -11.82 6.17
C ALA A 96 -11.12 -10.69 6.18
N HIS A 97 -9.83 -11.00 6.27
CA HIS A 97 -8.77 -9.99 6.21
C HIS A 97 -8.76 -9.26 4.87
N LEU A 98 -8.89 -10.00 3.75
CA LEU A 98 -9.03 -9.42 2.41
C LEU A 98 -10.23 -8.48 2.31
N LEU A 99 -11.38 -8.89 2.83
CA LEU A 99 -12.60 -8.10 2.85
C LEU A 99 -12.46 -6.85 3.74
N TYR A 100 -11.77 -6.97 4.86
CA TYR A 100 -11.52 -5.85 5.77
C TYR A 100 -10.68 -4.77 5.09
N TRP A 101 -9.52 -5.13 4.54
CA TRP A 101 -8.60 -4.16 3.93
C TRP A 101 -9.09 -3.60 2.61
N SER A 102 -9.85 -4.38 1.83
CA SER A 102 -10.49 -3.87 0.63
C SER A 102 -11.57 -2.81 0.88
N THR A 103 -12.02 -2.67 2.13
CA THR A 103 -12.97 -1.64 2.56
C THR A 103 -12.32 -0.50 3.34
N LEU A 104 -11.01 -0.28 3.15
CA LEU A 104 -10.25 0.79 3.81
C LEU A 104 -10.85 2.18 3.54
N TYR A 105 -11.26 2.45 2.30
CA TYR A 105 -11.80 3.76 1.89
C TYR A 105 -13.33 3.83 1.99
N ASP A 106 -14.02 2.81 1.49
CA ASP A 106 -15.47 2.67 1.60
C ASP A 106 -15.86 1.18 1.39
N PHE A 107 -17.09 0.84 1.70
CA PHE A 107 -17.74 -0.45 1.42
C PHE A 107 -18.25 -0.56 -0.02
N LYS A 108 -18.14 0.51 -0.81
CA LYS A 108 -18.55 0.55 -2.21
C LYS A 108 -17.38 0.22 -3.11
N THR A 109 -17.64 -0.50 -4.19
CA THR A 109 -16.64 -0.66 -5.27
C THR A 109 -16.41 0.67 -5.99
N GLN A 110 -15.30 0.82 -6.70
CA GLN A 110 -15.00 2.04 -7.47
C GLN A 110 -16.12 2.35 -8.46
N THR A 111 -16.61 1.32 -9.17
CA THR A 111 -17.70 1.46 -10.14
C THR A 111 -18.98 2.01 -9.50
N ARG A 112 -19.30 1.55 -8.28
CA ARG A 112 -20.48 2.02 -7.56
C ARG A 112 -20.30 3.46 -7.07
N TYR A 113 -19.11 3.79 -6.59
CA TYR A 113 -18.76 5.17 -6.22
C TYR A 113 -18.99 6.13 -7.39
N HIS A 114 -18.48 5.81 -8.59
CA HIS A 114 -18.69 6.65 -9.78
C HIS A 114 -20.15 6.79 -10.19
N LYS A 115 -20.93 5.71 -10.15
CA LYS A 115 -22.37 5.76 -10.45
C LYS A 115 -23.12 6.67 -9.48
N ASP A 116 -22.79 6.62 -8.19
CA ASP A 116 -23.41 7.48 -7.18
C ASP A 116 -23.01 8.95 -7.39
N CYS A 117 -21.73 9.22 -7.72
CA CYS A 117 -21.28 10.57 -8.07
C CYS A 117 -21.98 11.11 -9.32
N GLN A 118 -22.09 10.31 -10.38
CA GLN A 118 -22.75 10.72 -11.61
C GLN A 118 -24.22 11.09 -11.36
N LYS A 119 -24.95 10.26 -10.60
CA LYS A 119 -26.33 10.57 -10.21
C LYS A 119 -26.45 11.87 -9.42
N TYR A 120 -25.50 12.14 -8.51
CA TYR A 120 -25.48 13.37 -7.74
C TYR A 120 -25.30 14.62 -8.63
N PHE A 121 -24.58 14.52 -9.75
CA PHE A 121 -24.45 15.62 -10.71
C PHE A 121 -25.66 15.76 -11.63
N GLU A 122 -26.38 14.67 -11.91
CA GLU A 122 -27.55 14.64 -12.80
C GLU A 122 -28.85 15.05 -12.10
N GLU A 123 -29.02 14.63 -10.85
CA GLU A 123 -30.19 14.90 -10.03
C GLU A 123 -29.79 15.94 -8.98
N GLU A 124 -30.32 17.17 -9.08
CA GLU A 124 -30.10 18.30 -8.16
C GLU A 124 -30.72 18.06 -6.76
N PHE A 125 -30.61 16.83 -6.25
CA PHE A 125 -31.15 16.37 -4.98
C PHE A 125 -30.07 16.37 -3.90
N ALA A 126 -30.38 17.00 -2.78
CA ALA A 126 -29.77 16.65 -1.51
C ALA A 126 -30.09 15.17 -1.25
N CYS A 127 -29.16 14.27 -1.53
CA CYS A 127 -29.25 12.92 -0.99
C CYS A 127 -29.33 13.08 0.54
N ASP A 128 -30.44 12.65 1.13
CA ASP A 128 -30.51 12.33 2.56
C ASP A 128 -29.53 11.18 2.81
N TYR A 129 -28.25 11.52 2.95
CA TYR A 129 -27.22 10.62 3.43
C TYR A 129 -27.57 10.33 4.88
N VAL A 130 -28.33 9.27 5.10
CA VAL A 130 -28.47 8.71 6.44
C VAL A 130 -27.10 8.17 6.80
N GLU A 131 -26.33 8.96 7.54
CA GLU A 131 -25.04 8.57 8.10
C GLU A 131 -25.26 7.29 8.92
N ASN A 132 -24.57 6.21 8.54
CA ASN A 132 -24.52 5.02 9.37
C ASN A 132 -23.33 5.21 10.33
N PRO A 133 -23.56 5.56 11.62
CA PRO A 133 -22.45 5.83 12.54
C PRO A 133 -21.51 4.61 12.70
N GLY A 134 -22.02 3.39 12.51
CA GLY A 134 -21.18 2.19 12.51
C GLY A 134 -20.24 2.10 11.31
N LYS A 135 -20.65 2.63 10.13
CA LYS A 135 -19.78 2.75 8.96
C LYS A 135 -18.61 3.66 9.26
N ASP A 136 -18.86 4.84 9.82
CA ASP A 136 -17.82 5.83 10.10
C ASP A 136 -16.86 5.33 11.18
N LEU A 137 -17.37 4.65 12.21
CA LEU A 137 -16.53 4.02 13.23
C LEU A 137 -15.64 2.91 12.64
N SER A 138 -16.18 2.07 11.74
CA SER A 138 -15.40 1.05 11.04
C SER A 138 -14.28 1.68 10.19
N LEU A 139 -14.60 2.71 9.39
CA LEU A 139 -13.62 3.40 8.55
C LEU A 139 -12.52 4.09 9.37
N LYS A 140 -12.88 4.75 10.48
CA LYS A 140 -11.90 5.34 11.41
C LYS A 140 -10.98 4.28 11.99
N ARG A 141 -11.51 3.13 12.40
CA ARG A 141 -10.71 2.02 12.95
C ARG A 141 -9.75 1.45 11.91
N LYS A 142 -10.20 1.27 10.67
CA LYS A 142 -9.36 0.83 9.53
C LYS A 142 -8.21 1.80 9.28
N ALA A 143 -8.48 3.11 9.29
CA ALA A 143 -7.44 4.12 9.19
C ALA A 143 -6.44 4.00 10.35
N CYS A 144 -6.91 3.87 11.59
CA CYS A 144 -6.01 3.67 12.73
C CYS A 144 -5.13 2.43 12.58
N TYR A 145 -5.68 1.28 12.18
CA TYR A 145 -4.88 0.08 11.96
C TYR A 145 -3.91 0.21 10.79
N TYR A 146 -4.30 0.89 9.71
CA TYR A 146 -3.39 1.15 8.59
C TYR A 146 -2.15 1.95 9.03
N TRP A 147 -2.33 2.93 9.92
CA TRP A 147 -1.26 3.81 10.40
C TRP A 147 -0.49 3.27 11.62
N LYS A 148 -1.00 2.24 12.28
CA LYS A 148 -0.49 1.71 13.54
C LYS A 148 1.00 1.39 13.48
N ASP A 149 1.44 0.63 12.48
CA ASP A 149 2.84 0.26 12.31
C ASP A 149 3.74 1.44 12.03
N ALA A 150 3.29 2.36 11.17
CA ALA A 150 4.06 3.54 10.82
C ALA A 150 4.30 4.42 12.07
N ILE A 151 3.32 4.49 12.97
CA ILE A 151 3.41 5.25 14.23
C ILE A 151 4.25 4.49 15.25
N ALA A 152 4.05 3.17 15.41
CA ALA A 152 4.79 2.37 16.38
C ALA A 152 6.29 2.32 16.08
N ASN A 153 6.64 2.38 14.80
CA ASN A 153 8.02 2.42 14.33
C ASN A 153 8.62 3.84 14.30
N ASP A 154 7.86 4.89 14.64
CA ASP A 154 8.40 6.25 14.69
C ASP A 154 9.48 6.36 15.79
N SER A 155 10.73 6.54 15.36
CA SER A 155 11.87 6.66 16.24
C SER A 155 12.65 7.93 15.91
N ALA A 156 12.88 8.75 16.94
CA ALA A 156 13.70 9.95 16.84
C ALA A 156 15.19 9.65 16.53
N ILE A 157 15.61 8.38 16.62
CA ILE A 157 17.00 7.95 16.48
C ILE A 157 17.31 7.53 15.04
N ASP A 158 16.35 6.91 14.33
CA ASP A 158 16.55 6.40 12.97
C ASP A 158 15.66 7.12 11.95
N TRP A 159 16.33 7.88 11.08
CA TRP A 159 15.69 8.65 10.02
C TRP A 159 15.03 7.78 8.95
N ILE A 160 15.35 6.48 8.87
CA ILE A 160 14.72 5.54 7.93
C ILE A 160 13.21 5.46 8.17
N TYR A 161 12.76 5.56 9.42
CA TYR A 161 11.33 5.52 9.76
C TYR A 161 10.56 6.73 9.22
N ILE A 162 11.20 7.89 9.08
CA ILE A 162 10.59 9.06 8.41
C ILE A 162 10.29 8.72 6.94
N LEU A 163 11.19 7.99 6.27
CA LEU A 163 10.94 7.54 4.89
C LEU A 163 9.80 6.54 4.82
N ASP A 164 9.67 5.64 5.81
CA ASP A 164 8.56 4.69 5.87
C ASP A 164 7.21 5.40 6.05
N ILE A 165 7.12 6.36 6.97
CA ILE A 165 5.92 7.19 7.17
C ILE A 165 5.53 7.91 5.87
N LEU A 166 6.51 8.51 5.18
CA LEU A 166 6.27 9.15 3.89
C LEU A 166 5.78 8.16 2.84
N ARG A 167 6.37 6.96 2.78
CA ARG A 167 5.96 5.90 1.84
C ARG A 167 4.53 5.47 2.11
N LYS A 168 4.19 5.10 3.35
CA LYS A 168 2.85 4.69 3.76
C LYS A 168 1.81 5.77 3.45
N ARG A 169 2.16 7.04 3.65
CA ARG A 169 1.30 8.16 3.24
C ARG A 169 1.06 8.21 1.74
N ILE A 170 2.11 8.12 0.93
CA ILE A 170 1.97 8.10 -0.52
C ILE A 170 1.14 6.90 -0.98
N GLU A 171 1.35 5.72 -0.40
CA GLU A 171 0.57 4.51 -0.69
C GLU A 171 -0.92 4.69 -0.41
N TYR A 172 -1.27 5.29 0.73
CA TYR A 172 -2.63 5.65 1.06
C TYR A 172 -3.23 6.63 0.04
N HIS A 173 -2.49 7.67 -0.36
CA HIS A 173 -2.95 8.60 -1.39
C HIS A 173 -3.11 7.92 -2.75
N ILE A 174 -2.19 7.05 -3.16
CA ILE A 174 -2.30 6.26 -4.39
C ILE A 174 -3.59 5.44 -4.39
N GLY A 175 -3.86 4.69 -3.31
CA GLY A 175 -5.05 3.87 -3.22
C GLY A 175 -6.33 4.71 -3.27
N TYR A 176 -6.37 5.84 -2.54
CA TYR A 176 -7.51 6.75 -2.56
C TYR A 176 -7.74 7.35 -3.96
N HIS A 177 -6.68 7.70 -4.69
CA HIS A 177 -6.78 8.20 -6.06
C HIS A 177 -7.28 7.13 -7.02
N ARG A 178 -6.72 5.92 -6.95
CA ARG A 178 -7.19 4.79 -7.74
C ARG A 178 -8.65 4.47 -7.45
N TYR A 179 -9.11 4.67 -6.21
CA TYR A 179 -10.49 4.45 -5.81
C TYR A 179 -11.46 5.53 -6.32
N THR A 180 -11.10 6.80 -6.17
CA THR A 180 -12.00 7.94 -6.45
C THR A 180 -11.92 8.50 -7.86
N ASP A 181 -10.85 8.18 -8.61
CA ASP A 181 -10.50 8.76 -9.92
C ASP A 181 -10.55 10.30 -9.95
N ARG A 182 -10.25 10.95 -8.81
CA ARG A 182 -10.45 12.40 -8.61
C ARG A 182 -9.58 13.31 -9.50
N PHE A 183 -8.50 12.82 -10.09
CA PHE A 183 -7.57 13.65 -10.86
C PHE A 183 -7.60 13.31 -12.35
N THR A 184 -8.56 13.91 -13.06
CA THR A 184 -8.66 13.89 -14.53
C THR A 184 -7.48 14.57 -15.25
N ASN A 185 -6.64 15.36 -14.55
CA ASN A 185 -5.66 16.27 -15.18
C ASN A 185 -4.16 15.95 -14.99
N SER A 186 -3.77 14.75 -14.57
CA SER A 186 -2.39 14.30 -14.79
C SER A 186 -2.33 12.78 -14.89
N ARG A 187 -2.34 12.28 -16.15
CA ARG A 187 -2.16 10.86 -16.50
C ARG A 187 -0.95 10.20 -15.81
N LEU A 188 0.00 10.98 -15.32
CA LEU A 188 1.25 10.52 -14.73
C LEU A 188 1.30 10.66 -13.20
N TYR A 189 0.24 11.12 -12.54
CA TYR A 189 0.29 11.45 -11.12
C TYR A 189 0.52 10.23 -10.22
N VAL A 190 -0.30 9.20 -10.40
CA VAL A 190 -0.14 7.92 -9.71
C VAL A 190 1.22 7.31 -10.05
N SER A 191 1.65 7.36 -11.32
CA SER A 191 2.98 6.86 -11.73
C SER A 191 4.14 7.61 -11.08
N ARG A 192 3.98 8.91 -10.82
CA ARG A 192 4.96 9.72 -10.09
C ARG A 192 4.99 9.33 -8.61
N MET A 193 3.83 9.17 -7.98
CA MET A 193 3.73 8.69 -6.59
C MET A 193 4.34 7.28 -6.45
N GLU A 194 4.05 6.36 -7.36
CA GLU A 194 4.66 5.02 -7.40
C GLU A 194 6.18 5.07 -7.58
N LEU A 195 6.68 5.96 -8.44
CA LEU A 195 8.13 6.20 -8.57
C LEU A 195 8.70 6.70 -7.25
N CYS A 196 7.99 7.56 -6.53
CA CYS A 196 8.40 8.05 -5.22
C CYS A 196 8.47 6.93 -4.18
N CYS A 197 7.47 6.04 -4.10
CA CYS A 197 7.52 4.86 -3.24
C CYS A 197 8.74 3.99 -3.53
N ARG A 198 9.02 3.72 -4.81
CA ARG A 198 10.23 2.96 -5.20
C ARG A 198 11.53 3.67 -4.82
N LEU A 199 11.59 4.99 -4.95
CA LEU A 199 12.76 5.76 -4.53
C LEU A 199 12.93 5.78 -3.01
N LEU A 200 11.83 5.80 -2.25
CA LEU A 200 11.83 5.69 -0.79
C LEU A 200 12.35 4.31 -0.37
N GLU A 201 11.81 3.23 -0.94
CA GLU A 201 12.30 1.87 -0.76
C GLU A 201 13.81 1.81 -1.01
N LEU A 202 14.27 2.22 -2.19
CA LEU A 202 15.70 2.20 -2.53
C LEU A 202 16.59 3.07 -1.63
N ALA A 203 16.06 4.09 -0.98
CA ALA A 203 16.81 4.92 -0.04
C ALA A 203 16.87 4.30 1.36
N SER A 204 15.79 3.63 1.78
CA SER A 204 15.70 2.90 3.05
C SER A 204 16.39 1.54 3.02
N ASP A 205 16.43 0.91 1.84
CA ASP A 205 16.82 -0.49 1.66
C ASP A 205 18.28 -0.74 2.03
N ASN A 206 18.52 -1.79 2.81
CA ASN A 206 19.85 -2.32 3.14
C ASN A 206 20.15 -3.61 2.36
N ASP A 207 19.22 -4.10 1.52
CA ASP A 207 19.29 -5.38 0.85
C ASP A 207 20.29 -5.40 -0.33
N GLY A 208 20.64 -6.63 -0.72
CA GLY A 208 21.71 -6.95 -1.65
C GLY A 208 21.52 -6.30 -3.03
N ILE A 209 22.59 -5.70 -3.53
CA ILE A 209 22.67 -5.15 -4.89
C ILE A 209 23.09 -6.19 -5.94
N GLU A 210 22.84 -7.47 -5.68
CA GLU A 210 23.31 -8.54 -6.55
C GLU A 210 22.72 -8.38 -7.97
N GLY A 211 23.59 -8.40 -8.98
CA GLY A 211 23.21 -8.18 -10.38
C GLY A 211 22.89 -6.73 -10.76
N ILE A 212 23.00 -5.76 -9.84
CA ILE A 212 22.63 -4.36 -10.10
C ILE A 212 23.87 -3.51 -10.40
N TYR A 213 23.90 -2.90 -11.58
CA TYR A 213 24.97 -1.98 -11.95
C TYR A 213 24.83 -0.63 -11.25
N VAL A 214 25.86 -0.21 -10.52
CA VAL A 214 25.96 1.12 -9.89
C VAL A 214 27.13 1.89 -10.49
N ASN A 215 26.83 2.97 -11.21
CA ASN A 215 27.88 3.79 -11.84
C ASN A 215 28.74 4.55 -10.79
N ILE A 216 29.99 4.15 -10.60
CA ILE A 216 30.89 4.78 -9.62
C ILE A 216 31.50 6.11 -10.09
N HIS A 217 31.50 6.42 -11.40
CA HIS A 217 32.20 7.58 -11.96
C HIS A 217 31.67 8.92 -11.44
N ASN A 218 30.38 8.98 -11.11
CA ASN A 218 29.75 10.19 -10.58
C ASN A 218 29.57 10.16 -9.05
N ALA A 219 30.20 9.21 -8.35
CA ALA A 219 30.01 9.01 -6.92
C ALA A 219 30.34 10.24 -6.08
N SER A 220 31.33 11.05 -6.50
CA SER A 220 31.70 12.29 -5.81
C SER A 220 30.55 13.28 -5.65
N ARG A 221 29.55 13.25 -6.55
CA ARG A 221 28.35 14.11 -6.48
C ARG A 221 27.37 13.72 -5.37
N TYR A 222 27.56 12.55 -4.77
CA TYR A 222 26.64 11.95 -3.78
C TYR A 222 27.29 11.83 -2.40
N ILE A 223 28.48 12.40 -2.21
CA ILE A 223 29.10 12.51 -0.89
C ILE A 223 28.20 13.38 0.01
N GLY A 224 27.85 12.86 1.18
CA GLY A 224 26.91 13.48 2.10
C GLY A 224 26.50 12.55 3.25
N ARG A 225 25.24 12.67 3.70
CA ARG A 225 24.74 12.03 4.93
C ARG A 225 24.67 10.51 4.88
N ILE A 226 24.46 9.93 3.69
CA ILE A 226 24.37 8.47 3.49
C ILE A 226 25.71 7.89 2.99
N PHE A 227 26.34 8.55 2.02
CA PHE A 227 27.60 8.10 1.42
C PHE A 227 28.72 9.07 1.80
N SER A 228 29.61 8.64 2.69
CA SER A 228 30.65 9.47 3.27
C SER A 228 31.90 9.58 2.39
N GLN A 229 32.80 10.50 2.75
CA GLN A 229 34.13 10.59 2.11
C GLN A 229 34.90 9.27 2.24
N TYR A 230 34.77 8.58 3.38
CA TYR A 230 35.40 7.28 3.61
C TYR A 230 34.89 6.21 2.64
N ASP A 231 33.57 6.18 2.39
CA ASP A 231 32.99 5.25 1.41
C ASP A 231 33.51 5.52 0.00
N PHE A 232 33.62 6.79 -0.38
CA PHE A 232 34.17 7.21 -1.66
C PHE A 232 35.65 6.83 -1.83
N ASP A 233 36.47 7.01 -0.80
CA ASP A 233 37.90 6.72 -0.89
C ASP A 233 38.18 5.21 -1.03
N LYS A 234 37.27 4.37 -0.53
CA LYS A 234 37.35 2.90 -0.53
C LYS A 234 36.64 2.25 -1.72
N ILE A 235 35.70 2.94 -2.37
CA ILE A 235 34.93 2.37 -3.47
C ILE A 235 35.84 1.88 -4.61
N GLY A 236 35.65 0.63 -5.05
CA GLY A 236 36.47 0.00 -6.07
C GLY A 236 37.89 -0.41 -5.62
N LYS A 237 38.27 -0.16 -4.36
CA LYS A 237 39.57 -0.54 -3.77
C LYS A 237 39.46 -1.63 -2.71
N ASP A 238 38.25 -1.91 -2.21
CA ASP A 238 38.00 -2.99 -1.26
C ASP A 238 38.39 -4.34 -1.87
N LYS A 239 39.08 -5.18 -1.10
CA LYS A 239 39.49 -6.53 -1.52
C LYS A 239 38.43 -7.59 -1.19
N ASP A 240 37.65 -7.35 -0.15
CA ASP A 240 36.52 -8.18 0.28
C ASP A 240 35.29 -7.85 -0.58
N ASP A 241 34.72 -8.87 -1.22
CA ASP A 241 33.54 -8.73 -2.07
C ASP A 241 32.31 -8.27 -1.29
N ASN A 242 32.17 -8.67 -0.01
CA ASN A 242 31.07 -8.19 0.83
C ASN A 242 31.17 -6.68 1.06
N LEU A 243 32.39 -6.17 1.28
CA LEU A 243 32.63 -4.74 1.44
C LEU A 243 32.37 -3.97 0.13
N LYS A 244 32.77 -4.53 -1.02
CA LYS A 244 32.44 -3.93 -2.33
C LYS A 244 30.93 -3.80 -2.52
N VAL A 245 30.19 -4.88 -2.24
CA VAL A 245 28.72 -4.93 -2.33
C VAL A 245 28.10 -3.91 -1.40
N LEU A 246 28.56 -3.84 -0.15
CA LEU A 246 28.10 -2.86 0.84
C LEU A 246 28.31 -1.42 0.36
N ARG A 247 29.52 -1.07 -0.10
CA ARG A 247 29.82 0.32 -0.56
C ARG A 247 28.97 0.72 -1.77
N LEU A 248 28.78 -0.20 -2.72
CA LEU A 248 27.94 0.03 -3.88
C LEU A 248 26.45 0.17 -3.49
N SER A 249 25.99 -0.58 -2.48
CA SER A 249 24.65 -0.41 -1.89
C SER A 249 24.49 0.98 -1.27
N VAL A 250 25.44 1.42 -0.45
CA VAL A 250 25.44 2.77 0.14
C VAL A 250 25.42 3.86 -0.94
N LEU A 251 26.21 3.71 -2.01
CA LEU A 251 26.19 4.65 -3.14
C LEU A 251 24.83 4.66 -3.87
N ARG A 252 24.22 3.49 -4.09
CA ARG A 252 22.89 3.37 -4.70
C ARG A 252 21.83 4.09 -3.87
N ARG A 253 21.84 3.91 -2.55
CA ARG A 253 20.94 4.61 -1.62
C ARG A 253 21.13 6.11 -1.65
N ALA A 254 22.38 6.58 -1.61
CA ALA A 254 22.67 8.02 -1.68
C ALA A 254 22.19 8.65 -2.99
N LYS A 255 22.27 7.92 -4.11
CA LYS A 255 21.69 8.34 -5.39
C LYS A 255 20.17 8.42 -5.34
N ALA A 256 19.51 7.37 -4.85
CA ALA A 256 18.06 7.32 -4.70
C ALA A 256 17.57 8.47 -3.81
N TYR A 257 18.20 8.67 -2.64
CA TYR A 257 17.91 9.75 -1.71
C TYR A 257 18.00 11.14 -2.37
N LYS A 258 19.08 11.41 -3.13
CA LYS A 258 19.23 12.70 -3.81
C LYS A 258 18.16 12.94 -4.87
N ILE A 259 17.76 11.91 -5.60
CA ILE A 259 16.68 12.00 -6.60
C ILE A 259 15.33 12.20 -5.89
N LEU A 260 15.09 11.43 -4.83
CA LEU A 260 13.88 11.48 -4.01
C LEU A 260 13.59 12.90 -3.54
N TRP A 261 14.55 13.58 -2.91
CA TRP A 261 14.29 14.93 -2.38
C TRP A 261 14.02 15.97 -3.47
N LYS A 262 14.70 15.88 -4.61
CA LYS A 262 14.36 16.72 -5.77
C LYS A 262 12.96 16.43 -6.30
N PHE A 263 12.55 15.17 -6.25
CA PHE A 263 11.25 14.75 -6.71
C PHE A 263 10.12 15.19 -5.76
N LEU A 264 10.33 15.03 -4.46
CA LEU A 264 9.43 15.50 -3.41
C LEU A 264 9.28 17.02 -3.49
N ASP A 265 10.39 17.78 -3.51
CA ASP A 265 10.38 19.25 -3.60
C ASP A 265 9.53 19.77 -4.77
N HIS A 266 9.55 19.07 -5.91
CA HIS A 266 8.76 19.45 -7.08
C HIS A 266 7.29 19.01 -7.04
N ASN A 267 6.96 17.90 -6.38
CA ASN A 267 5.64 17.27 -6.50
C ASN A 267 4.79 17.32 -5.23
N LEU A 268 5.38 17.49 -4.04
CA LEU A 268 4.68 17.34 -2.75
C LEU A 268 3.50 18.30 -2.60
N THR A 269 3.65 19.54 -3.10
CA THR A 269 2.62 20.57 -3.02
C THR A 269 1.34 20.18 -3.74
N TYR A 270 1.43 19.36 -4.79
CA TYR A 270 0.25 18.91 -5.50
C TYR A 270 -0.42 17.76 -4.75
N TRP A 271 0.38 16.91 -4.11
CA TRP A 271 -0.08 15.64 -3.55
C TRP A 271 -0.84 15.81 -2.24
N TRP A 272 -0.51 16.83 -1.46
CA TRP A 272 -0.91 16.98 -0.06
C TRP A 272 -2.13 17.88 0.18
N ASP A 273 -2.65 18.51 -0.87
CA ASP A 273 -3.93 19.24 -0.86
C ASP A 273 -5.12 18.29 -1.14
#